data_AF-A0A7X3U478-F1
#
_entry.id   AF-A0A7X3U478-F1
#
_cell.length_a   1.000
_cell.length_b   1.000
_cell.length_c   1.000
_cell.angle_alpha   90.00
_cell.angle_beta   90.00
_cell.angle_gamma   90.00
#
_symmetry.space_group_name_H-M   'P 1'
#
loop_
_entity.id
_entity.type
_entity.pdbx_description
1 polymer ?
#
loop_
_entity_poly.entity_id
_entity_poly.type
_entity_poly.pdbx_seq_one_letter_code
_entity_poly.pdbx_strand_id
1 'polypeptide(L)'
;MPPRPFRIDVPDSVLDDLRHRLDRTRWPDVIPDTGWDYGADVAYVRELCDYWRNEYDWRAQEAALNAWPQFLCEVDGVDIHYWHVRGNGPDPHPLLLTHGWPGSIFEFLHLIGPLTDPAAHGGDLADAFDVVIPSIPGFGWSGKPAERGWGPSRVADALDYLMTAELGYERYGAQGGDWGAIISTRLGATHAANLSGIHLNMALAGPPDPPTEADEAGLASRRAFQARETG
;
A
#
# COMPACT_ATOMS: atom_id res chain seq x y z
N MET A 1 -22.46 2.81 -9.22
CA MET A 1 -23.24 1.56 -8.94
C MET A 1 -23.03 1.21 -7.48
N PRO A 2 -23.82 0.32 -6.83
CA PRO A 2 -23.44 -0.14 -5.49
C PRO A 2 -22.07 -0.86 -5.55
N PRO A 3 -21.19 -0.67 -4.56
CA PRO A 3 -19.86 -1.27 -4.57
C PRO A 3 -19.97 -2.80 -4.56
N ARG A 4 -19.10 -3.51 -5.28
CA ARG A 4 -19.13 -4.98 -5.35
C ARG A 4 -18.42 -5.58 -4.13
N PRO A 5 -19.13 -6.22 -3.18
CA PRO A 5 -18.50 -6.73 -1.97
C PRO A 5 -17.55 -7.88 -2.27
N PHE A 6 -16.46 -7.94 -1.52
CA PHE A 6 -15.49 -9.02 -1.54
C PHE A 6 -15.33 -9.63 -0.16
N ARG A 7 -15.03 -10.93 -0.12
CA ARG A 7 -14.66 -11.63 1.10
C ARG A 7 -13.57 -12.63 0.76
N ILE A 8 -12.51 -12.64 1.56
CA ILE A 8 -11.46 -13.65 1.46
C ILE A 8 -12.04 -14.99 1.91
N ASP A 9 -11.93 -15.98 1.04
CA ASP A 9 -12.36 -17.35 1.30
C ASP A 9 -11.36 -18.32 0.64
N VAL A 10 -10.34 -18.72 1.38
CA VAL A 10 -9.33 -19.66 0.90
C VAL A 10 -9.80 -21.09 1.16
N PRO A 11 -9.94 -21.95 0.13
CA PRO A 11 -10.36 -23.34 0.33
C PRO A 11 -9.39 -24.13 1.21
N ASP A 12 -9.91 -25.03 2.06
CA ASP A 12 -9.06 -25.90 2.91
C ASP A 12 -8.02 -26.68 2.09
N SER A 13 -8.36 -27.09 0.86
CA SER A 13 -7.45 -27.80 -0.03
C SER A 13 -6.18 -27.01 -0.36
N VAL A 14 -6.24 -25.67 -0.37
CA VAL A 14 -5.08 -24.80 -0.58
C VAL A 14 -4.17 -24.83 0.66
N LEU A 15 -4.76 -24.83 1.85
CA LEU A 15 -4.03 -24.91 3.11
C LEU A 15 -3.38 -26.29 3.30
N ASP A 16 -4.08 -27.35 2.90
CA ASP A 16 -3.54 -28.71 2.92
C ASP A 16 -2.39 -28.89 1.93
N ASP A 17 -2.50 -28.34 0.71
CA ASP A 17 -1.40 -28.33 -0.26
C ASP A 17 -0.19 -27.57 0.28
N LEU A 18 -0.39 -26.41 0.91
CA LEU A 18 0.67 -25.65 1.58
C LEU A 18 1.38 -26.49 2.64
N ARG A 19 0.63 -27.13 3.55
CA ARG A 19 1.20 -28.00 4.60
C ARG A 19 2.01 -29.15 4.01
N HIS A 20 1.49 -29.79 2.96
CA HIS A 20 2.19 -30.88 2.28
C HIS A 20 3.51 -30.43 1.64
N ARG A 21 3.56 -29.20 1.09
CA ARG A 21 4.79 -28.64 0.52
C ARG A 21 5.82 -28.35 1.60
N LEU A 22 5.40 -27.77 2.73
CA LEU A 22 6.27 -27.50 3.88
C LEU A 22 6.88 -28.81 4.42
N ASP A 23 6.07 -29.87 4.58
CA ASP A 23 6.51 -31.18 5.09
C ASP A 23 7.56 -31.86 4.19
N ARG A 24 7.56 -31.54 2.89
CA ARG A 24 8.44 -32.12 1.87
C ARG A 24 9.58 -31.21 1.45
N THR A 25 9.86 -30.16 2.22
CA THR A 25 10.92 -29.20 1.87
C THR A 25 12.28 -29.90 1.80
N ARG A 26 12.93 -29.84 0.64
CA ARG A 26 14.33 -30.25 0.47
C ARG A 26 15.23 -29.04 0.68
N TRP A 27 15.86 -28.98 1.84
CA TRP A 27 16.72 -27.87 2.24
C TRP A 27 18.05 -27.86 1.50
N PRO A 28 18.62 -26.68 1.19
CA PRO A 28 19.93 -26.57 0.57
C PRO A 28 21.06 -26.81 1.60
N ASP A 29 22.25 -27.13 1.08
CA ASP A 29 23.48 -27.11 1.86
C ASP A 29 23.86 -25.66 2.22
N VAL A 30 24.56 -25.49 3.35
CA VAL A 30 24.92 -24.18 3.90
C VAL A 30 26.43 -24.10 4.11
N ILE A 31 27.01 -22.94 3.83
CA ILE A 31 28.39 -22.65 4.22
C ILE A 31 28.38 -22.34 5.72
N PRO A 32 29.11 -23.09 6.57
CA PRO A 32 29.13 -22.85 8.01
C PRO A 32 29.50 -21.40 8.36
N ASP A 33 28.93 -20.89 9.44
CA ASP A 33 29.26 -19.59 10.04
C ASP A 33 29.06 -18.36 9.13
N THR A 34 28.13 -18.43 8.16
CA THR A 34 27.83 -17.32 7.23
C THR A 34 26.57 -16.51 7.57
N GLY A 35 25.72 -16.99 8.47
CA GLY A 35 24.48 -16.30 8.88
C GLY A 35 23.65 -15.82 7.69
N TRP A 36 23.48 -14.49 7.57
CA TRP A 36 22.70 -13.83 6.51
C TRP A 36 23.53 -13.28 5.34
N ASP A 37 24.86 -13.47 5.35
CA ASP A 37 25.78 -12.83 4.41
C ASP A 37 25.52 -13.22 2.93
N TYR A 38 24.91 -14.39 2.71
CA TYR A 38 24.64 -14.96 1.39
C TYR A 38 23.14 -15.14 1.11
N GLY A 39 22.28 -14.43 1.85
CA GLY A 39 20.81 -14.53 1.74
C GLY A 39 20.18 -15.02 3.03
N ALA A 40 18.97 -15.56 2.94
CA ALA A 40 18.23 -16.00 4.12
C ALA A 40 18.95 -17.15 4.85
N ASP A 41 19.15 -17.00 6.15
CA ASP A 41 19.74 -18.03 7.00
C ASP A 41 18.85 -19.28 7.00
N VAL A 42 19.40 -20.42 6.56
CA VAL A 42 18.68 -21.69 6.44
C VAL A 42 18.16 -22.19 7.78
N ALA A 43 18.89 -21.97 8.88
CA ALA A 43 18.43 -22.38 10.21
C ALA A 43 17.20 -21.57 10.64
N TYR A 44 17.22 -20.26 10.42
CA TYR A 44 16.08 -19.39 10.72
C TYR A 44 14.87 -19.72 9.82
N VAL A 45 15.07 -19.92 8.51
CA VAL A 45 13.96 -20.28 7.61
C VAL A 45 13.34 -21.62 7.98
N ARG A 46 14.12 -22.58 8.48
CA ARG A 46 13.60 -23.85 9.02
C ARG A 46 12.67 -23.63 10.22
N GLU A 47 13.10 -22.81 11.18
CA GLU A 47 12.30 -22.44 12.34
C GLU A 47 11.00 -21.72 11.92
N LEU A 48 11.09 -20.76 11.00
CA LEU A 48 9.94 -20.06 10.47
C LEU A 48 8.96 -20.99 9.73
N CYS A 49 9.47 -21.93 8.93
CA CYS A 49 8.65 -22.93 8.25
C CYS A 49 7.99 -23.91 9.24
N ASP A 50 8.66 -24.25 10.35
CA ASP A 50 8.09 -25.10 11.39
C ASP A 50 6.93 -24.40 12.11
N TYR A 51 7.11 -23.14 12.50
CA TYR A 51 6.04 -22.29 13.03
C TYR A 51 4.88 -22.17 12.04
N TRP A 52 5.17 -21.88 10.77
CA TRP A 52 4.15 -21.75 9.73
C TRP A 52 3.33 -23.04 9.55
N ARG A 53 4.00 -24.20 9.66
CA ARG A 53 3.38 -25.50 9.50
C ARG A 53 2.54 -25.93 10.70
N ASN A 54 2.98 -25.60 11.92
CA ASN A 54 2.46 -26.21 13.14
C ASN A 54 1.65 -25.24 14.01
N GLU A 55 1.90 -23.95 13.94
CA GLU A 55 1.35 -22.96 14.89
C GLU A 55 0.61 -21.81 14.21
N TYR A 56 1.00 -21.42 13.00
CA TYR A 56 0.35 -20.32 12.30
C TYR A 56 -1.10 -20.66 11.91
N ASP A 57 -2.04 -19.90 12.45
CA ASP A 57 -3.47 -20.05 12.17
C ASP A 57 -3.91 -19.10 11.05
N TRP A 58 -3.98 -19.62 9.81
CA TRP A 58 -4.52 -18.88 8.67
C TRP A 58 -5.97 -18.44 8.89
N ARG A 59 -6.82 -19.25 9.53
CA ARG A 59 -8.24 -18.92 9.70
C ARG A 59 -8.44 -17.74 10.64
N ALA A 60 -7.59 -17.62 11.66
CA ALA A 60 -7.55 -16.42 12.49
C ALA A 60 -7.16 -15.17 11.68
N GLN A 61 -6.14 -15.27 10.80
CA GLN A 61 -5.73 -14.14 9.96
C GLN A 61 -6.79 -13.78 8.91
N GLU A 62 -7.39 -14.76 8.26
CA GLU A 62 -8.49 -14.58 7.32
C GLU A 62 -9.70 -13.89 7.98
N ALA A 63 -10.03 -14.27 9.21
CA ALA A 63 -11.08 -13.60 9.99
C ALA A 63 -10.72 -12.14 10.30
N ALA A 64 -9.46 -11.86 10.70
CA ALA A 64 -8.99 -10.51 10.98
C ALA A 64 -9.04 -9.59 9.74
N LEU A 65 -8.66 -10.10 8.57
CA LEU A 65 -8.73 -9.36 7.31
C LEU A 65 -10.18 -9.09 6.88
N ASN A 66 -11.04 -10.09 7.04
CA ASN A 66 -12.47 -10.00 6.74
C ASN A 66 -13.27 -9.20 7.77
N ALA A 67 -12.64 -8.72 8.86
CA ALA A 67 -13.27 -7.78 9.78
C ALA A 67 -13.44 -6.39 9.16
N TRP A 68 -12.70 -6.09 8.09
CA TRP A 68 -12.77 -4.83 7.37
C TRP A 68 -13.59 -4.97 6.08
N PRO A 69 -14.42 -3.96 5.72
CA PRO A 69 -15.17 -3.96 4.47
C PRO A 69 -14.25 -3.99 3.24
N GLN A 70 -14.42 -5.01 2.40
CA GLN A 70 -13.63 -5.25 1.19
C GLN A 70 -14.52 -5.20 -0.05
N PHE A 71 -13.97 -4.70 -1.14
CA PHE A 71 -14.70 -4.51 -2.39
C PHE A 71 -13.81 -4.75 -3.61
N LEU A 72 -14.46 -4.87 -4.77
CA LEU A 72 -13.82 -4.93 -6.07
C LEU A 72 -14.32 -3.81 -6.99
N CYS A 73 -13.41 -3.11 -7.64
CA CYS A 73 -13.69 -2.14 -8.71
C CYS A 73 -13.02 -2.63 -10.00
N GLU A 74 -13.78 -2.83 -11.08
CA GLU A 74 -13.17 -3.21 -12.37
C GLU A 74 -12.66 -1.94 -13.07
N VAL A 75 -11.37 -1.91 -13.39
CA VAL A 75 -10.76 -0.84 -14.19
C VAL A 75 -9.91 -1.47 -15.28
N ASP A 76 -10.17 -1.09 -16.53
CA ASP A 76 -9.46 -1.62 -17.70
C ASP A 76 -9.42 -3.17 -17.75
N GLY A 77 -10.51 -3.82 -17.37
CA GLY A 77 -10.62 -5.28 -17.34
C GLY A 77 -9.84 -5.97 -16.22
N VAL A 78 -9.37 -5.22 -15.21
CA VAL A 78 -8.73 -5.76 -14.01
C VAL A 78 -9.55 -5.40 -12.78
N ASP A 79 -9.91 -6.41 -12.00
CA ASP A 79 -10.54 -6.22 -10.70
C ASP A 79 -9.52 -5.71 -9.67
N ILE A 80 -9.69 -4.47 -9.22
CA ILE A 80 -8.92 -3.88 -8.14
C ILE A 80 -9.63 -4.20 -6.84
N HIS A 81 -8.99 -5.01 -6.01
CA HIS A 81 -9.40 -5.25 -4.62
C HIS A 81 -8.99 -4.08 -3.73
N TYR A 82 -9.87 -3.67 -2.82
CA TYR A 82 -9.56 -2.64 -1.83
C TYR A 82 -10.36 -2.80 -0.53
N TRP A 83 -9.76 -2.38 0.59
CA TRP A 83 -10.51 -2.01 1.79
C TRP A 83 -11.04 -0.60 1.66
N HIS A 84 -12.25 -0.37 2.16
CA HIS A 84 -12.80 0.98 2.36
C HIS A 84 -13.41 1.08 3.75
N VAL A 85 -12.76 1.84 4.62
CA VAL A 85 -13.17 2.02 6.01
C VAL A 85 -13.45 3.50 6.24
N ARG A 86 -14.69 3.81 6.61
CA ARG A 86 -15.15 5.19 6.84
C ARG A 86 -14.70 5.69 8.21
N GLY A 87 -14.21 6.92 8.26
CA GLY A 87 -13.87 7.59 9.52
C GLY A 87 -15.13 7.99 10.31
N ASN A 88 -14.99 8.15 11.62
CA ASN A 88 -16.09 8.55 12.51
C ASN A 88 -16.08 10.04 12.89
N GLY A 89 -15.14 10.81 12.35
CA GLY A 89 -15.03 12.26 12.56
C GLY A 89 -16.11 13.09 11.86
N PRO A 90 -16.16 14.40 12.13
CA PRO A 90 -17.19 15.29 11.57
C PRO A 90 -17.07 15.49 10.04
N ASP A 91 -15.86 15.40 9.50
CA ASP A 91 -15.55 15.50 8.07
C ASP A 91 -14.30 14.66 7.76
N PRO A 92 -14.38 13.31 7.76
CA PRO A 92 -13.20 12.48 7.62
C PRO A 92 -12.54 12.67 6.26
N HIS A 93 -11.26 13.01 6.25
CA HIS A 93 -10.57 13.28 4.99
C HIS A 93 -10.30 11.98 4.21
N PRO A 94 -10.55 11.89 2.89
CA PRO A 94 -10.27 10.67 2.15
C PRO A 94 -8.77 10.46 1.95
N LEU A 95 -8.28 9.26 2.25
CA LEU A 95 -6.85 8.92 2.18
C LEU A 95 -6.65 7.56 1.48
N LEU A 96 -5.93 7.60 0.36
CA LEU A 96 -5.48 6.42 -0.38
C LEU A 96 -4.15 5.92 0.19
N LEU A 97 -4.10 4.68 0.69
CA LEU A 97 -2.90 4.04 1.24
C LEU A 97 -2.43 2.91 0.30
N THR A 98 -1.28 3.09 -0.36
CA THR A 98 -0.78 2.12 -1.36
C THR A 98 0.48 1.41 -0.86
N HIS A 99 0.46 0.07 -0.86
CA HIS A 99 1.60 -0.78 -0.43
C HIS A 99 2.73 -0.85 -1.48
N GLY A 100 3.79 -1.59 -1.16
CA GLY A 100 4.93 -1.87 -2.03
C GLY A 100 5.12 -3.34 -2.38
N TRP A 101 6.35 -3.70 -2.76
CA TRP A 101 6.88 -5.06 -2.92
C TRP A 101 8.07 -5.26 -1.98
N PRO A 102 8.19 -6.41 -1.29
CA PRO A 102 7.32 -7.60 -1.31
C PRO A 102 6.09 -7.48 -0.38
N GLY A 103 5.58 -6.25 -0.23
CA GLY A 103 4.48 -5.88 0.66
C GLY A 103 3.07 -6.27 0.24
N SER A 104 2.10 -5.90 1.07
CA SER A 104 0.65 -6.07 0.82
C SER A 104 -0.19 -5.14 1.70
N ILE A 105 -1.51 -5.16 1.51
CA ILE A 105 -2.45 -4.38 2.33
C ILE A 105 -2.38 -4.69 3.85
N PHE A 106 -1.82 -5.85 4.24
CA PHE A 106 -1.67 -6.26 5.63
C PHE A 106 -0.84 -5.25 6.45
N GLU A 107 0.09 -4.55 5.81
CA GLU A 107 0.93 -3.54 6.45
C GLU A 107 0.13 -2.41 7.12
N PHE A 108 -1.09 -2.17 6.64
CA PHE A 108 -1.94 -1.08 7.10
C PHE A 108 -2.93 -1.47 8.20
N LEU A 109 -3.02 -2.75 8.60
CA LEU A 109 -4.02 -3.21 9.58
C LEU A 109 -4.02 -2.39 10.87
N HIS A 110 -2.84 -2.05 11.38
CA HIS A 110 -2.70 -1.25 12.61
C HIS A 110 -2.89 0.25 12.41
N LEU A 111 -2.96 0.72 11.16
CA LEU A 111 -3.20 2.11 10.82
C LEU A 111 -4.68 2.43 10.66
N ILE A 112 -5.52 1.45 10.30
CA ILE A 112 -6.96 1.66 10.07
C ILE A 112 -7.61 2.31 11.31
N GLY A 113 -7.52 1.67 12.49
CA GLY A 113 -8.15 2.16 13.72
C GLY A 113 -7.76 3.61 14.05
N PRO A 114 -6.47 3.91 14.28
CA PRO A 114 -6.01 5.27 14.60
C PRO A 114 -6.35 6.33 13.55
N LEU A 115 -6.40 5.97 12.25
CA LEU A 115 -6.75 6.93 11.19
C LEU A 115 -8.26 7.15 11.10
N THR A 116 -9.08 6.12 11.28
CA THR A 116 -10.55 6.24 11.13
C THR A 116 -11.27 6.66 12.41
N ASP A 117 -10.71 6.35 13.58
CA ASP A 117 -11.23 6.67 14.91
C ASP A 117 -10.14 7.22 15.84
N PRO A 118 -9.52 8.36 15.50
CA PRO A 118 -8.41 8.90 16.27
C PRO A 118 -8.76 9.15 17.75
N ALA A 119 -10.01 9.50 18.08
CA ALA A 119 -10.45 9.75 19.45
C ALA A 119 -10.32 8.50 20.34
N ALA A 120 -10.64 7.30 19.83
CA ALA A 120 -10.44 6.04 20.55
C ALA A 120 -8.95 5.67 20.74
N HIS A 121 -8.07 6.33 19.99
CA HIS A 121 -6.62 6.11 19.98
C HIS A 121 -5.81 7.30 20.52
N GLY A 122 -6.46 8.28 21.17
CA GLY A 122 -5.81 9.41 21.84
C GLY A 122 -5.49 10.63 20.95
N GLY A 123 -6.02 10.67 19.73
CA GLY A 123 -5.96 11.81 18.80
C GLY A 123 -7.20 12.69 18.83
N ASP A 124 -7.22 13.73 17.99
CA ASP A 124 -8.39 14.60 17.79
C ASP A 124 -9.37 13.94 16.81
N LEU A 125 -10.66 13.98 17.11
CA LEU A 125 -11.73 13.49 16.23
C LEU A 125 -11.76 14.23 14.88
N ALA A 126 -11.31 15.49 14.85
CA ALA A 126 -11.21 16.28 13.63
C ALA A 126 -10.15 15.78 12.64
N ASP A 127 -9.19 14.96 13.11
CA ASP A 127 -8.11 14.40 12.29
C ASP A 127 -8.48 13.04 11.66
N ALA A 128 -9.75 12.65 11.69
CA ALA A 128 -10.19 11.36 11.14
C ALA A 128 -10.05 11.30 9.61
N PHE A 129 -9.78 10.11 9.10
CA PHE A 129 -9.72 9.81 7.67
C PHE A 129 -10.75 8.76 7.30
N ASP A 130 -11.30 8.85 6.08
CA ASP A 130 -11.73 7.65 5.38
C ASP A 130 -10.51 7.01 4.73
N VAL A 131 -10.25 5.73 5.00
CA VAL A 131 -9.08 5.04 4.41
C VAL A 131 -9.51 4.10 3.30
N VAL A 132 -8.84 4.22 2.16
CA VAL A 132 -8.98 3.35 0.99
C VAL A 132 -7.65 2.66 0.75
N ILE A 133 -7.64 1.33 0.80
CA ILE A 133 -6.41 0.52 0.82
C ILE A 133 -6.47 -0.53 -0.30
N PRO A 134 -6.05 -0.20 -1.52
CA PRO A 134 -6.06 -1.13 -2.64
C PRO A 134 -4.92 -2.13 -2.57
N SER A 135 -5.18 -3.34 -3.06
CA SER A 135 -4.12 -4.23 -3.56
C SER A 135 -3.70 -3.76 -4.95
N ILE A 136 -2.40 -3.58 -5.18
CA ILE A 136 -1.90 -3.17 -6.51
C ILE A 136 -2.32 -4.21 -7.57
N PRO A 137 -2.69 -3.82 -8.80
CA PRO A 137 -2.95 -4.76 -9.90
C PRO A 137 -1.84 -5.82 -10.03
N GLY A 138 -2.22 -7.11 -10.00
CA GLY A 138 -1.28 -8.23 -9.98
C GLY A 138 -0.77 -8.66 -8.58
N PHE A 139 -1.19 -7.97 -7.51
CA PHE A 139 -0.82 -8.28 -6.12
C PHE A 139 -2.05 -8.72 -5.30
N GLY A 140 -1.81 -9.61 -4.33
CA GLY A 140 -2.80 -10.03 -3.35
C GLY A 140 -4.10 -10.49 -4.01
N TRP A 141 -5.20 -9.81 -3.66
CA TRP A 141 -6.55 -10.13 -4.11
C TRP A 141 -7.00 -9.36 -5.36
N SER A 142 -6.18 -8.44 -5.88
CA SER A 142 -6.44 -7.81 -7.17
C SER A 142 -6.20 -8.79 -8.31
N GLY A 143 -6.97 -8.61 -9.39
CA GLY A 143 -6.82 -9.35 -10.64
C GLY A 143 -5.41 -9.22 -11.20
N LYS A 144 -4.99 -10.27 -11.91
CA LYS A 144 -3.71 -10.31 -12.62
C LYS A 144 -3.93 -9.76 -14.02
N PRO A 145 -3.26 -8.66 -14.42
CA PRO A 145 -3.42 -8.13 -15.77
C PRO A 145 -3.13 -9.17 -16.85
N ALA A 146 -4.03 -9.27 -17.84
CA ALA A 146 -3.85 -10.12 -19.02
C ALA A 146 -3.05 -9.45 -20.14
N GLU A 147 -2.86 -8.13 -20.04
CA GLU A 147 -2.20 -7.30 -21.05
C GLU A 147 -0.96 -6.59 -20.50
N ARG A 148 -0.04 -6.23 -21.41
CA ARG A 148 1.16 -5.46 -21.08
C ARG A 148 0.78 -4.01 -20.71
N GLY A 149 1.70 -3.30 -20.06
CA GLY A 149 1.58 -1.85 -19.84
C GLY A 149 1.01 -1.44 -18.49
N TRP A 150 0.78 -2.37 -17.56
CA TRP A 150 0.51 -2.06 -16.15
C TRP A 150 1.79 -1.62 -15.41
N GLY A 151 2.27 -0.43 -15.79
CA GLY A 151 3.31 0.30 -15.06
C GLY A 151 2.71 1.31 -14.07
N PRO A 152 3.56 2.00 -13.28
CA PRO A 152 3.10 2.87 -12.20
C PRO A 152 2.11 3.97 -12.62
N SER A 153 2.26 4.55 -13.82
CA SER A 153 1.33 5.57 -14.30
C SER A 153 -0.07 5.02 -14.56
N ARG A 154 -0.19 3.84 -15.17
CA ARG A 154 -1.50 3.20 -15.41
C ARG A 154 -2.16 2.77 -14.11
N VAL A 155 -1.35 2.29 -13.15
CA VAL A 155 -1.85 2.01 -11.79
C VAL A 155 -2.37 3.30 -11.14
N ALA A 156 -1.64 4.42 -11.25
CA ALA A 156 -2.11 5.71 -10.75
C ALA A 156 -3.44 6.13 -11.39
N ASP A 157 -3.59 6.02 -12.71
CA ASP A 157 -4.86 6.32 -13.40
C ASP A 157 -6.01 5.45 -12.87
N ALA A 158 -5.75 4.16 -12.62
CA ALA A 158 -6.76 3.24 -12.12
C ALA A 158 -7.14 3.51 -10.66
N LEU A 159 -6.18 3.92 -9.82
CA LEU A 159 -6.45 4.29 -8.43
C LEU A 159 -7.14 5.66 -8.34
N ASP A 160 -6.84 6.61 -9.23
CA ASP A 160 -7.60 7.87 -9.31
C ASP A 160 -9.05 7.61 -9.73
N TYR A 161 -9.27 6.71 -10.71
CA TYR A 161 -10.62 6.27 -11.08
C TYR A 161 -11.36 5.65 -9.90
N LEU A 162 -10.71 4.76 -9.13
CA LEU A 162 -11.27 4.19 -7.91
C LEU A 162 -11.69 5.29 -6.92
N MET A 163 -10.83 6.26 -6.66
CA MET A 163 -11.12 7.33 -5.70
C MET A 163 -12.24 8.25 -6.18
N THR A 164 -12.22 8.65 -7.46
CA THR A 164 -13.12 9.68 -7.99
C THR A 164 -14.42 9.09 -8.56
N ALA A 165 -14.32 8.20 -9.53
CA ALA A 165 -15.48 7.70 -10.28
C ALA A 165 -16.24 6.62 -9.51
N GLU A 166 -15.54 5.71 -8.81
CA GLU A 166 -16.18 4.65 -8.03
C GLU A 166 -16.63 5.15 -6.65
N LEU A 167 -15.75 5.84 -5.91
CA LEU A 167 -16.01 6.26 -4.53
C LEU A 167 -16.52 7.71 -4.37
N GLY A 168 -16.43 8.54 -5.40
CA GLY A 168 -16.97 9.90 -5.39
C GLY A 168 -16.13 10.93 -4.64
N TYR A 169 -14.87 10.64 -4.31
CA TYR A 169 -13.99 11.58 -3.62
C TYR A 169 -13.39 12.58 -4.61
N GLU A 170 -13.91 13.81 -4.62
CA GLU A 170 -13.41 14.89 -5.50
C GLU A 170 -11.99 15.35 -5.13
N ARG A 171 -11.64 15.29 -3.84
CA ARG A 171 -10.31 15.62 -3.34
C ARG A 171 -9.88 14.62 -2.26
N TYR A 172 -8.70 14.02 -2.42
CA TYR A 172 -8.17 13.02 -1.48
C TYR A 172 -6.65 13.18 -1.24
N GLY A 173 -6.14 12.67 -0.13
CA GLY A 173 -4.70 12.49 0.09
C GLY A 173 -4.21 11.16 -0.48
N ALA A 174 -2.96 11.11 -0.95
CA ALA A 174 -2.33 9.85 -1.37
C ALA A 174 -1.06 9.58 -0.56
N GLN A 175 -0.92 8.36 -0.05
CA GLN A 175 0.21 7.93 0.76
C GLN A 175 0.78 6.60 0.24
N GLY A 176 2.11 6.51 0.23
CA GLY A 176 2.77 5.24 0.02
C GLY A 176 4.28 5.25 0.29
N GLY A 177 4.81 4.04 0.49
CA GLY A 177 6.24 3.70 0.44
C GLY A 177 6.53 2.81 -0.76
N ASP A 178 7.80 2.55 -1.10
CA ASP A 178 8.20 1.65 -2.19
C ASP A 178 7.42 1.91 -3.51
N TRP A 179 6.74 0.92 -4.12
CA TRP A 179 5.89 1.14 -5.29
C TRP A 179 4.76 2.13 -5.02
N GLY A 180 4.15 2.07 -3.83
CA GLY A 180 3.15 3.05 -3.41
C GLY A 180 3.67 4.48 -3.42
N ALA A 181 4.94 4.72 -3.11
CA ALA A 181 5.54 6.05 -3.20
C ALA A 181 5.68 6.50 -4.67
N ILE A 182 6.10 5.59 -5.55
CA ILE A 182 6.21 5.86 -7.00
C ILE A 182 4.82 6.14 -7.59
N ILE A 183 3.82 5.33 -7.24
CA ILE A 183 2.42 5.49 -7.70
C ILE A 183 1.83 6.80 -7.17
N SER A 184 2.02 7.11 -5.89
CA SER A 184 1.56 8.37 -5.28
C SER A 184 2.21 9.59 -5.93
N THR A 185 3.50 9.49 -6.30
CA THR A 185 4.18 10.53 -7.06
C THR A 185 3.59 10.69 -8.47
N ARG A 186 3.19 9.59 -9.13
CA ARG A 186 2.51 9.65 -10.43
C ARG A 186 1.13 10.29 -10.31
N LEU A 187 0.33 9.93 -9.30
CA LEU A 187 -0.92 10.61 -8.97
C LEU A 187 -0.69 12.12 -8.79
N GLY A 188 0.33 12.51 -8.01
CA GLY A 188 0.72 13.91 -7.83
C GLY A 188 1.09 14.65 -9.12
N ALA A 189 1.64 13.93 -10.11
CA ALA A 189 2.04 14.52 -11.38
C ALA A 189 0.90 14.62 -12.40
N THR A 190 -0.04 13.67 -12.43
CA THR A 190 -1.07 13.57 -13.49
C THR A 190 -2.47 13.91 -13.02
N HIS A 191 -2.76 13.81 -11.72
CA HIS A 191 -4.09 13.96 -11.11
C HIS A 191 -4.10 14.99 -9.97
N ALA A 192 -3.19 15.98 -10.01
CA ALA A 192 -3.01 16.97 -8.95
C ALA A 192 -4.30 17.73 -8.57
N ALA A 193 -5.23 17.92 -9.50
CA ALA A 193 -6.50 18.59 -9.25
C ALA A 193 -7.39 17.83 -8.26
N ASN A 194 -7.27 16.49 -8.21
CA ASN A 194 -8.04 15.61 -7.34
C ASN A 194 -7.32 15.37 -6.00
N LEU A 195 -6.13 15.97 -5.78
CA LEU A 195 -5.31 15.70 -4.60
C LEU A 195 -5.28 16.86 -3.61
N SER A 196 -5.35 16.53 -2.32
CA SER A 196 -4.99 17.43 -1.22
C SER A 196 -3.48 17.51 -1.04
N GLY A 197 -2.78 16.43 -1.34
CA GLY A 197 -1.34 16.30 -1.19
C GLY A 197 -0.89 14.84 -1.29
N ILE A 198 0.43 14.65 -1.37
CA ILE A 198 1.07 13.34 -1.32
C ILE A 198 1.95 13.24 -0.08
N HIS A 199 1.93 12.09 0.59
CA HIS A 199 2.79 11.78 1.73
C HIS A 199 3.62 10.53 1.43
N LEU A 200 4.95 10.68 1.40
CA LEU A 200 5.87 9.61 1.02
C LEU A 200 6.79 9.25 2.18
N ASN A 201 6.73 8.01 2.65
CA ASN A 201 7.69 7.48 3.63
C ASN A 201 8.90 6.79 2.97
N MET A 202 8.99 6.85 1.63
CA MET A 202 10.16 6.47 0.84
C MET A 202 10.30 7.44 -0.34
N ALA A 203 10.76 8.65 -0.07
CA ALA A 203 10.99 9.65 -1.09
C ALA A 203 12.24 9.28 -1.91
N LEU A 204 12.04 8.94 -3.18
CA LEU A 204 13.12 8.66 -4.12
C LEU A 204 13.51 9.95 -4.85
N ALA A 205 14.72 10.43 -4.59
CA ALA A 205 15.32 11.54 -5.32
C ALA A 205 16.76 11.17 -5.70
N GLY A 206 17.09 11.30 -6.98
CA GLY A 206 18.48 11.30 -7.41
C GLY A 206 19.18 12.58 -6.94
N PRO A 207 20.52 12.63 -6.96
CA PRO A 207 21.21 13.92 -6.91
C PRO A 207 20.64 14.81 -8.02
N PRO A 208 20.44 16.12 -7.78
CA PRO A 208 20.01 17.00 -8.84
C PRO A 208 21.03 16.92 -9.98
N ASP A 209 20.55 17.00 -11.22
CA ASP A 209 21.42 17.38 -12.33
C ASP A 209 22.14 18.69 -11.95
N PRO A 210 23.32 18.99 -12.53
CA PRO A 210 23.91 20.32 -12.38
C PRO A 210 22.81 21.35 -12.63
N PRO A 211 22.57 22.28 -11.68
CA PRO A 211 21.39 23.12 -11.73
C PRO A 211 21.34 23.86 -13.05
N THR A 212 20.18 23.81 -13.71
CA THR A 212 19.93 24.64 -14.88
C THR A 212 19.89 26.10 -14.45
N GLU A 213 20.02 27.06 -15.39
CA GLU A 213 19.83 28.48 -15.07
C GLU A 213 18.46 28.75 -14.40
N ALA A 214 17.43 27.95 -14.73
CA ALA A 214 16.12 28.03 -14.11
C ALA A 214 16.12 27.50 -12.65
N ASP A 215 16.86 26.43 -12.37
CA ASP A 215 17.01 25.91 -11.00
C ASP A 215 17.79 26.90 -10.14
N GLU A 216 18.85 27.50 -10.70
CA GLU A 216 19.61 28.54 -10.01
C GLU A 216 18.74 29.77 -9.70
N ALA A 217 17.91 30.20 -10.64
CA ALA A 217 16.94 31.28 -10.45
C ALA A 217 15.90 30.92 -9.37
N GLY A 218 15.39 29.69 -9.36
CA GLY A 218 14.48 29.19 -8.33
C GLY A 218 15.11 29.15 -6.94
N LEU A 219 16.34 28.64 -6.83
CA LEU A 219 17.13 28.61 -5.60
C LEU A 219 17.49 30.01 -5.10
N ALA A 220 17.80 30.94 -6.01
CA ALA A 220 18.02 32.34 -5.68
C ALA A 220 16.74 33.02 -5.17
N SER A 221 15.60 32.74 -5.81
CA SER A 221 14.28 33.23 -5.38
C SER A 221 13.93 32.71 -3.98
N ARG A 222 14.12 31.41 -3.72
CA ARG A 222 13.93 30.81 -2.39
C ARG A 222 14.84 31.42 -1.32
N ARG A 223 16.13 31.60 -1.63
CA ARG A 223 17.08 32.26 -0.70
C ARG A 223 16.67 33.70 -0.41
N ALA A 224 16.22 34.44 -1.42
CA ALA A 224 15.73 35.81 -1.28
C ALA A 224 14.39 35.88 -0.52
N PHE A 225 13.54 34.86 -0.60
CA PHE A 225 12.33 34.74 0.21
C PHE A 225 12.68 34.45 1.67
N GLN A 226 13.56 33.48 1.92
CA GLN A 226 14.01 33.15 3.29
C GLN A 226 14.69 34.35 3.97
N ALA A 227 15.61 35.03 3.29
CA ALA A 227 16.24 36.24 3.83
C ALA A 227 15.24 37.40 4.11
N ARG A 228 14.08 37.41 3.45
CA ARG A 228 13.02 38.41 3.70
C ARG A 228 12.10 38.03 4.85
N GLU A 229 11.78 36.73 4.98
CA GLU A 229 10.80 36.24 5.95
C GLU A 229 11.43 35.80 7.29
N THR A 230 12.70 35.42 7.32
CA THR A 230 13.33 34.87 8.54
C THR A 230 14.38 35.77 9.20
N GLY A 231 14.68 36.95 8.62
CA GLY A 231 15.72 37.87 9.09
C GLY A 231 17.12 37.46 8.66
#